data_AF-A0A4Y2NUB4-F1
#
_entry.id   AF-A0A4Y2NUB4-F1
#
_cell.length_a   1.000
_cell.length_b   1.000
_cell.length_c   1.000
_cell.angle_alpha   90.00
_cell.angle_beta   90.00
_cell.angle_gamma   90.00
#
_symmetry.space_group_name_H-M   'P 1'
#
loop_
_entity.id
_entity.type
_entity.pdbx_description
1 polymer ?
#
loop_
_entity_poly.entity_id
_entity_poly.type
_entity_poly.pdbx_seq_one_letter_code
_entity_poly.pdbx_strand_id
1 'polypeptide(L)' 'GFPAVYGAIDCSHIPIINPGGDLAEVFRCRKGYFSLNVQTISDASLRIRDIVACWPGSTHDSTDFDNSPL' A
#
# COMPACT_ATOMS: atom_id res chain seq x y z
N GLY A 1 -18.19 13.48 -12.66
CA GLY A 1 -17.58 13.16 -11.36
C GLY A 1 -18.60 12.40 -10.53
N PHE A 2 -18.15 11.47 -9.68
CA PHE A 2 -19.02 10.77 -8.75
C PHE A 2 -19.30 11.68 -7.55
N PRO A 3 -20.54 12.15 -7.34
CA PRO A 3 -20.84 13.04 -6.23
C PRO A 3 -20.73 12.29 -4.89
N ALA A 4 -20.25 12.98 -3.84
CA ALA A 4 -20.02 12.48 -2.48
C ALA A 4 -18.83 11.52 -2.27
N VAL A 5 -17.84 11.50 -3.18
CA VAL A 5 -16.57 10.79 -2.94
C VAL A 5 -15.62 11.69 -2.14
N TYR A 6 -15.24 11.26 -0.93
CA TYR A 6 -14.27 11.95 -0.07
C TYR A 6 -12.83 11.80 -0.56
N GLY A 7 -12.51 10.66 -1.17
CA GLY A 7 -11.21 10.38 -1.76
C GLY A 7 -11.16 9.03 -2.44
N ALA A 8 -10.11 8.78 -3.21
CA ALA A 8 -9.78 7.49 -3.80
C ALA A 8 -8.65 6.85 -3.01
N ILE A 9 -8.81 5.58 -2.65
CA ILE A 9 -7.78 4.76 -2.00
C ILE A 9 -7.14 3.89 -3.08
N ASP A 10 -5.81 3.90 -3.12
CA ASP A 10 -5.04 3.04 -4.00
C ASP A 10 -3.79 2.52 -3.28
N CYS A 11 -3.38 1.29 -3.60
CA CYS A 11 -2.19 0.65 -3.04
C CYS A 11 -1.10 0.56 -4.11
N SER A 12 0.09 1.03 -3.77
CA SER A 12 1.25 1.06 -4.66
C SER A 12 2.42 0.31 -4.04
N HIS A 13 2.98 -0.64 -4.80
CA HIS A 13 4.21 -1.32 -4.39
C HIS A 13 5.43 -0.44 -4.64
N ILE A 14 6.13 -0.09 -3.56
CA ILE A 14 7.39 0.64 -3.62
C ILE A 14 8.56 -0.36 -3.51
N PRO A 15 9.45 -0.45 -4.51
CA PRO A 15 10.59 -1.36 -4.46
C PRO A 15 11.53 -1.01 -3.30
N ILE A 16 11.99 -2.04 -2.58
CA ILE A 16 12.99 -1.89 -1.52
C ILE A 16 14.20 -2.78 -1.79
N ILE A 17 15.34 -2.41 -1.22
CA ILE A 17 16.48 -3.33 -1.13
C ILE A 17 16.09 -4.52 -0.25
N ASN A 18 16.65 -5.70 -0.52
CA ASN A 18 16.40 -6.89 0.28
C ASN A 18 16.67 -6.57 1.76
N PRO A 19 15.64 -6.56 2.63
CA PRO A 19 15.80 -6.17 4.02
C PRO A 19 16.63 -7.20 4.81
N GLY A 20 16.83 -8.41 4.27
CA GLY A 20 17.60 -9.47 4.91
C GLY A 20 16.84 -10.12 6.08
N GLY A 21 17.37 -11.25 6.55
CA GLY A 21 16.79 -12.00 7.68
C GLY A 21 15.53 -12.80 7.32
N ASP A 22 14.96 -13.46 8.33
CA ASP A 22 13.85 -14.43 8.17
C ASP A 22 12.55 -13.80 7.65
N LEU A 23 12.42 -12.47 7.74
CA LEU A 23 11.25 -11.72 7.30
C LEU A 23 11.35 -11.19 5.87
N ALA A 24 12.49 -11.35 5.19
CA ALA A 24 12.69 -10.81 3.84
C ALA A 24 11.66 -11.33 2.82
N GLU A 25 11.29 -12.60 2.93
CA GLU A 25 10.29 -13.24 2.07
C GLU A 25 8.90 -12.61 2.19
N VAL A 26 8.58 -12.03 3.35
CA VAL A 26 7.28 -11.35 3.58
C VAL A 26 7.21 -10.04 2.77
N PHE A 27 8.36 -9.44 2.43
CA PHE A 27 8.40 -8.27 1.56
C PHE A 27 8.45 -8.64 0.07
N ARG A 28 8.53 -9.93 -0.29
CA ARG A 28 8.59 -10.33 -1.69
C ARG A 28 7.20 -10.29 -2.31
N CYS A 29 7.00 -9.39 -3.26
CA CYS A 29 5.75 -9.32 -4.01
C CYS A 29 5.63 -10.47 -5.01
N ARG A 30 4.42 -10.69 -5.53
CA ARG A 30 4.14 -11.71 -6.56
C ARG A 30 5.00 -11.57 -7.82
N LYS A 31 5.49 -10.36 -8.11
CA LYS A 31 6.39 -10.08 -9.25
C LYS A 31 7.85 -10.46 -8.98
N GLY A 32 8.17 -11.00 -7.81
CA GLY A 32 9.47 -11.59 -7.49
C GLY A 32 10.53 -10.61 -6.98
N TYR A 33 10.18 -9.34 -6.75
CA TYR A 33 11.06 -8.34 -6.13
C TYR A 33 10.55 -7.95 -4.73
N PHE A 34 11.43 -7.39 -3.90
CA PHE A 34 11.06 -6.91 -2.57
C PHE A 34 10.38 -5.55 -2.67
N SER A 35 9.21 -5.41 -2.07
CA SER A 35 8.46 -4.16 -2.02
C SER A 35 7.73 -3.96 -0.69
N LEU A 36 7.43 -2.71 -0.40
CA LEU A 36 6.44 -2.32 0.59
C LEU A 36 5.13 -2.01 -0.13
N ASN A 37 4.01 -2.48 0.40
CA ASN A 37 2.72 -2.00 -0.05
C ASN A 37 2.41 -0.69 0.67
N VAL A 38 2.20 0.37 -0.11
CA VAL A 38 1.92 1.71 0.39
C VAL A 38 0.51 2.08 -0.04
N GLN A 39 -0.38 2.21 0.92
CA GLN A 39 -1.73 2.69 0.69
C GLN A 39 -1.73 4.22 0.74
N THR A 40 -2.36 4.85 -0.24
CA THR A 40 -2.50 6.30 -0.28
C THR A 40 -3.96 6.68 -0.48
N ILE A 41 -4.38 7.76 0.18
CA ILE A 41 -5.70 8.35 -0.01
C ILE A 41 -5.51 9.66 -0.76
N SER A 42 -6.18 9.82 -1.91
CA SER A 42 -6.17 11.06 -2.69
C SER A 42 -7.53 11.73 -2.67
N ASP A 43 -7.56 13.06 -2.55
CA ASP A 43 -8.81 13.83 -2.67
C ASP A 43 -9.14 14.13 -4.15
N ALA A 44 -10.36 14.65 -4.39
CA ALA A 44 -10.80 15.04 -5.74
C ALA A 44 -9.96 16.17 -6.37
N SER A 45 -9.07 16.82 -5.60
CA SER A 45 -8.10 17.81 -6.09
C SER A 45 -6.74 17.19 -6.42
N LEU A 46 -6.66 15.85 -6.49
CA LEU A 46 -5.44 15.08 -6.72
C LEU A 46 -4.36 15.29 -5.66
N ARG A 47 -4.75 15.69 -4.44
CA ARG A 47 -3.81 15.81 -3.32
C ARG A 47 -3.81 14.54 -2.51
N ILE A 48 -2.62 14.07 -2.17
CA ILE A 48 -2.44 12.97 -1.22
C ILE A 48 -2.81 13.49 0.17
N ARG A 49 -3.79 12.85 0.79
CA ARG A 49 -4.34 13.17 2.11
C ARG A 49 -3.72 12.33 3.21
N ASP A 50 -3.41 11.08 2.90
CA ASP A 50 -2.82 10.14 3.83
C ASP A 50 -1.96 9.10 3.12
N ILE A 51 -0.96 8.59 3.83
CA ILE A 51 0.00 7.59 3.36
C ILE A 51 0.24 6.59 4.50
N VAL A 52 -0.14 5.34 4.27
CA VAL A 52 0.15 4.22 5.19
C VAL A 52 1.11 3.25 4.49
N ALA A 53 2.34 3.17 4.99
CA ALA A 53 3.42 2.34 4.45
C ALA A 53 3.79 1.21 5.44
N CYS A 54 2.80 0.45 5.90
CA CYS A 54 2.99 -0.54 6.97
C CYS A 54 2.99 -2.00 6.50
N TRP A 55 2.68 -2.26 5.23
CA TRP A 55 2.37 -3.61 4.78
C TRP A 55 3.49 -4.24 3.98
N PRO A 56 3.92 -5.48 4.32
CA PRO A 56 4.87 -6.22 3.51
C PRO A 56 4.32 -6.48 2.11
N GLY A 57 5.18 -6.47 1.08
CA GLY A 57 4.78 -6.65 -0.33
C GLY A 57 4.09 -7.98 -0.67
N SER A 58 4.09 -8.97 0.23
CA SER A 58 3.29 -10.20 0.10
C SER A 58 1.82 -10.05 0.50
N THR A 59 1.44 -8.92 1.09
CA THR A 59 0.09 -8.68 1.62
C THR A 59 -0.89 -8.42 0.46
N HIS A 60 -2.08 -9.02 0.54
CA HIS A 60 -3.13 -8.82 -0.46
C HIS A 60 -3.88 -7.52 -0.15
N ASP A 61 -4.23 -6.75 -1.18
CA ASP A 61 -4.87 -5.42 -1.07
C ASP A 61 -6.15 -5.40 -0.20
N SER A 62 -6.88 -6.52 -0.12
CA SER A 62 -8.05 -6.65 0.76
C SER A 62 -7.72 -6.62 2.25
N THR A 63 -6.51 -7.05 2.62
CA THR A 63 -6.04 -7.10 4.02
C THR A 63 -5.63 -5.72 4.53
N ASP A 64 -5.15 -4.87 3.62
CA ASP A 64 -4.78 -3.48 3.90
C ASP A 64 -6.01 -2.61 4.16
N PHE A 65 -7.12 -2.88 3.46
CA PHE A 65 -8.40 -2.19 3.68
C PHE A 65 -9.02 -2.53 5.05
N ASP A 66 -8.94 -3.79 5.48
CA ASP A 66 -9.56 -4.23 6.75
C ASP A 66 -8.72 -3.89 8.01
N ASN A 67 -7.42 -3.61 7.87
CA ASN A 67 -6.52 -3.29 8.98
C ASN A 67 -5.93 -1.86 8.95
N SER A 68 -6.29 -1.04 7.97
CA SER A 68 -5.96 0.39 8.02
C SER A 68 -6.89 1.09 9.01
N PRO A 69 -6.37 1.96 9.90
CA PRO A 69 -7.20 2.77 10.79
C PRO A 69 -7.81 3.90 9.96
N LEU A 70 -8.84 3.58 9.18
CA LEU A 70 -9.77 4.58 8.66
C LEU A 70 -10.73 5.02 9.77
#